data_AF-A0A2V6ELC9-F1
#
_entry.id   AF-A0A2V6ELC9-F1
#
_cell.length_a   1.000
_cell.length_b   1.000
_cell.length_c   1.000
_cell.angle_alpha   90.00
_cell.angle_beta   90.00
_cell.angle_gamma   90.00
#
_symmetry.space_group_name_H-M   'P 1'
#
loop_
_entity.id
_entity.type
_entity.pdbx_description
1 polymer ?
#
loop_
_entity_poly.entity_id
_entity_poly.type
_entity_poly.pdbx_seq_one_letter_code
_entity_poly.pdbx_strand_id
1 'polypeptide(L)'
;MGVATNARECELFLSKAADVSPNHPVVVSKFFEDTKEIEVDVVASRGQILAMAVVEHVENAGVHSGDATLVVPPQRTYPEVIRKVEKITERIADALRVTGPLNVQYLAQGTNVKVIEANLRASRSFPFVSKICKVNFIELAMKAILDVPAARVGRPWHDLDYVGVKAPHFSFTRLQGADPTLGVEMASTGEVGCLGDDFEEAFLKALISVGFKFPIRTVLLSTGTLKDKVAFIEGAKLFESLGIGFFATQGTAEFLNQYGIKSVVVHWPLENRSPNAGELIEQRKIDLVINIPKNFQETELTNDYYIRRKAVDFGIPLLTNIQLANRLAESLSRKQVLDLGIKELQAY
;
A
#
# COMPACT_ATOMS: atom_id res chain seq x y z
N MET A 1 -14.43 -4.70 -10.46
CA MET A 1 -14.70 -4.98 -9.04
C MET A 1 -15.07 -3.67 -8.35
N GLY A 2 -15.94 -3.70 -7.34
CA GLY A 2 -16.36 -2.48 -6.62
C GLY A 2 -16.75 -2.80 -5.18
N VAL A 3 -16.62 -1.82 -4.30
CA VAL A 3 -17.01 -1.92 -2.88
C VAL A 3 -18.27 -1.10 -2.67
N ALA A 4 -19.38 -1.75 -2.33
CA ALA A 4 -20.62 -1.09 -1.95
C ALA A 4 -20.68 -0.87 -0.44
N THR A 5 -20.90 0.37 -0.02
CA THR A 5 -21.08 0.77 1.39
C THR A 5 -22.55 0.99 1.76
N ASN A 6 -23.42 1.07 0.76
CA ASN A 6 -24.86 1.24 0.92
C ASN A 6 -25.65 0.55 -0.20
N ALA A 7 -26.98 0.44 -0.02
CA ALA A 7 -27.87 -0.23 -0.96
C ALA A 7 -27.85 0.39 -2.36
N ARG A 8 -27.76 1.73 -2.46
CA ARG A 8 -27.74 2.46 -3.74
C ARG A 8 -26.48 2.14 -4.54
N GLU A 9 -25.32 2.12 -3.89
CA GLU A 9 -24.05 1.71 -4.52
C GLU A 9 -24.10 0.25 -4.96
N CYS A 10 -24.66 -0.64 -4.15
CA CYS A 10 -24.80 -2.05 -4.48
C CYS A 10 -25.65 -2.24 -5.75
N GLU A 11 -26.81 -1.59 -5.83
CA GLU A 11 -27.67 -1.61 -7.02
C GLU A 11 -26.92 -1.09 -8.25
N LEU A 12 -26.23 0.05 -8.14
CA LEU A 12 -25.43 0.62 -9.22
C LEU A 12 -24.36 -0.35 -9.75
N PHE A 13 -23.63 -1.02 -8.86
CA PHE A 13 -22.60 -1.98 -9.27
C PHE A 13 -23.20 -3.24 -9.88
N LEU A 14 -24.31 -3.74 -9.35
CA LEU A 14 -25.00 -4.92 -9.88
C LEU A 14 -25.58 -4.66 -11.26
N SER A 15 -26.18 -3.48 -11.50
CA SER A 15 -26.66 -3.09 -12.84
C SER A 15 -25.52 -3.05 -13.86
N LYS A 16 -24.40 -2.39 -13.51
CA LYS A 16 -23.21 -2.36 -14.38
C LYS A 16 -22.64 -3.75 -14.66
N ALA A 17 -22.61 -4.64 -13.65
CA ALA A 17 -22.11 -6.00 -13.81
C ALA A 17 -23.01 -6.85 -14.71
N ALA A 18 -24.34 -6.67 -14.61
CA ALA A 18 -25.31 -7.34 -15.47
C ALA A 18 -25.16 -6.93 -16.95
N ASP A 19 -24.83 -5.67 -17.21
CA ASP A 19 -24.58 -5.17 -18.58
C ASP A 19 -23.31 -5.77 -19.20
N VAL A 20 -22.27 -6.00 -18.40
CA VAL A 20 -20.99 -6.54 -18.86
C VAL A 20 -21.03 -8.06 -19.06
N SER A 21 -21.82 -8.77 -18.27
CA SER A 21 -21.76 -10.24 -18.22
C SER A 21 -23.11 -10.88 -17.86
N PRO A 22 -24.11 -10.84 -18.77
CA PRO A 22 -25.47 -11.30 -18.49
C PRO A 22 -25.59 -12.79 -18.15
N ASN A 23 -24.59 -13.60 -18.53
CA ASN A 23 -24.58 -15.05 -18.33
C ASN A 23 -23.80 -15.53 -17.09
N HIS A 24 -23.17 -14.63 -16.32
CA HIS A 24 -22.34 -15.02 -15.18
C HIS A 24 -22.85 -14.41 -13.86
N PRO A 25 -22.98 -15.20 -12.78
CA PRO A 25 -23.41 -14.69 -11.47
C PRO A 25 -22.36 -13.74 -10.88
N VAL A 26 -22.83 -12.67 -10.22
CA VAL A 26 -21.96 -11.74 -9.49
C VAL A 26 -21.58 -12.34 -8.14
N VAL A 27 -20.28 -12.42 -7.85
CA VAL A 27 -19.78 -12.84 -6.54
C VAL A 27 -19.84 -11.68 -5.57
N VAL A 28 -20.55 -11.87 -4.46
CA VAL A 28 -20.62 -10.89 -3.36
C VAL A 28 -19.86 -11.44 -2.16
N SER A 29 -18.89 -10.67 -1.67
CA SER A 29 -18.09 -11.01 -0.50
C SER A 29 -18.12 -9.88 0.52
N LYS A 30 -18.04 -10.25 1.81
CA LYS A 30 -17.94 -9.26 2.89
C LYS A 30 -16.61 -8.51 2.78
N PHE A 31 -16.67 -7.18 2.74
CA PHE A 31 -15.50 -6.33 2.85
C PHE A 31 -15.05 -6.22 4.32
N PHE A 32 -13.74 -6.35 4.57
CA PHE A 32 -13.16 -6.29 5.91
C PHE A 32 -12.32 -5.02 6.05
N GLU A 33 -12.82 -4.05 6.80
CA GLU A 33 -12.11 -2.82 7.13
C GLU A 33 -10.99 -3.05 8.16
N ASP A 34 -10.01 -2.14 8.23
CA ASP A 34 -8.86 -2.19 9.14
C ASP A 34 -8.12 -3.52 9.20
N THR A 35 -8.05 -4.19 8.07
CA THR A 35 -7.52 -5.54 8.00
C THR A 35 -6.23 -5.50 7.21
N LYS A 36 -5.16 -6.04 7.79
CA LYS A 36 -3.88 -6.15 7.07
C LYS A 36 -4.01 -7.15 5.95
N GLU A 37 -3.33 -6.87 4.84
CA GLU A 37 -3.16 -7.82 3.76
C GLU A 37 -1.75 -8.41 3.80
N ILE A 38 -1.67 -9.72 3.60
CA ILE A 38 -0.42 -10.48 3.61
C ILE A 38 -0.45 -11.38 2.38
N GLU A 39 0.64 -11.44 1.64
CA GLU A 39 0.80 -12.41 0.56
C GLU A 39 1.93 -13.39 0.88
N VAL A 40 1.79 -14.61 0.38
CA VAL A 40 2.78 -15.67 0.55
C VAL A 40 3.12 -16.25 -0.82
N ASP A 41 4.34 -16.00 -1.28
CA ASP A 41 4.88 -16.57 -2.51
C ASP A 41 5.58 -17.90 -2.20
N VAL A 42 5.28 -18.92 -3.00
CA VAL A 42 5.69 -20.30 -2.76
C VAL A 42 6.14 -20.95 -4.05
N VAL A 43 7.17 -21.79 -3.92
CA VAL A 43 7.47 -22.85 -4.89
C VAL A 43 7.29 -24.19 -4.20
N ALA A 44 6.52 -25.09 -4.81
CA ALA A 44 6.28 -26.43 -4.32
C ALA A 44 6.56 -27.49 -5.39
N SER A 45 6.81 -28.72 -4.95
CA SER A 45 6.86 -29.91 -5.81
C SER A 45 6.00 -31.01 -5.20
N ARG A 46 4.98 -31.47 -5.95
CA ARG A 46 4.00 -32.48 -5.50
C ARG A 46 3.36 -32.15 -4.14
N GLY A 47 3.12 -30.86 -3.90
CA GLY A 47 2.56 -30.32 -2.66
C GLY A 47 3.56 -30.04 -1.55
N GLN A 48 4.82 -30.44 -1.69
CA GLN A 48 5.88 -30.16 -0.71
C GLN A 48 6.56 -28.82 -1.01
N ILE A 49 6.67 -27.96 0.00
CA ILE A 49 7.27 -26.62 -0.14
C ILE A 49 8.78 -26.72 -0.37
N LEU A 50 9.26 -26.18 -1.50
CA LEU A 50 10.67 -25.99 -1.81
C LEU A 50 11.18 -24.64 -1.28
N ALA A 51 10.42 -23.55 -1.50
CA ALA A 51 10.71 -22.22 -1.01
C ALA A 51 9.41 -21.47 -0.68
N MET A 52 9.43 -20.62 0.35
CA MET A 52 8.30 -19.82 0.78
C MET A 52 8.77 -18.46 1.30
N ALA A 53 8.09 -17.39 0.90
CA ALA A 53 8.29 -16.04 1.40
C ALA A 53 6.98 -15.40 1.83
N VAL A 54 6.96 -14.82 3.03
CA VAL A 54 5.83 -14.04 3.53
C VAL A 54 6.13 -12.56 3.28
N VAL A 55 5.16 -11.86 2.71
CA VAL A 55 5.27 -10.45 2.32
C VAL A 55 4.13 -9.69 3.00
N GLU A 56 4.48 -8.57 3.64
CA GLU A 56 3.53 -7.70 4.33
C GLU A 56 3.17 -6.50 3.45
N HIS A 57 1.88 -6.16 3.35
CA HIS A 57 1.45 -4.90 2.76
C HIS A 57 1.49 -3.78 3.82
N VAL A 58 1.89 -2.58 3.42
CA VAL A 58 1.79 -1.39 4.28
C VAL A 58 0.34 -0.90 4.36
N GLU A 59 -0.32 -0.84 3.21
CA GLU A 59 -1.73 -0.50 3.08
C GLU A 59 -2.60 -1.64 3.61
N ASN A 60 -3.73 -1.28 4.24
CA ASN A 60 -4.74 -2.28 4.60
C ASN A 60 -5.45 -2.82 3.35
N ALA A 61 -6.05 -3.98 3.50
CA ALA A 61 -6.89 -4.61 2.51
C ALA A 61 -7.98 -3.65 2.00
N GLY A 62 -8.20 -3.69 0.69
CA GLY A 62 -9.04 -2.71 -0.04
C GLY A 62 -8.24 -1.84 -0.99
N VAL A 63 -6.92 -1.76 -0.82
CA VAL A 63 -5.97 -1.39 -1.89
C VAL A 63 -5.52 -2.67 -2.57
N HIS A 64 -5.69 -2.75 -3.88
CA HIS A 64 -5.28 -3.92 -4.66
C HIS A 64 -3.78 -4.21 -4.49
N SER A 65 -3.39 -5.48 -4.33
CA SER A 65 -2.00 -5.90 -4.05
C SER A 65 -0.94 -5.33 -5.01
N GLY A 66 -1.30 -5.13 -6.28
CA GLY A 66 -0.43 -4.47 -7.27
C GLY A 66 -0.10 -3.01 -6.94
N ASP A 67 -1.03 -2.31 -6.33
CA ASP A 67 -0.92 -0.91 -5.90
C ASP A 67 -0.46 -0.77 -4.45
N ALA A 68 -0.22 -1.89 -3.77
CA ALA A 68 0.30 -1.89 -2.41
C ALA A 68 1.83 -1.74 -2.40
N THR A 69 2.30 -1.14 -1.31
CA THR A 69 3.68 -1.13 -0.88
C THR A 69 3.96 -2.39 -0.10
N LEU A 70 4.93 -3.18 -0.56
CA LEU A 70 5.23 -4.51 -0.02
C LEU A 70 6.51 -4.48 0.80
N VAL A 71 6.58 -5.29 1.85
CA VAL A 71 7.71 -5.36 2.78
C VAL A 71 8.13 -6.80 3.01
N VAL A 72 9.43 -7.07 2.85
CA VAL A 72 10.06 -8.37 3.14
C VAL A 72 11.37 -8.13 3.89
N PRO A 73 11.61 -8.75 5.06
CA PRO A 73 10.68 -9.58 5.82
C PRO A 73 9.54 -8.73 6.44
N PRO A 74 8.38 -9.33 6.83
CA PRO A 74 7.31 -8.62 7.53
C PRO A 74 7.83 -7.91 8.80
N GLN A 75 7.45 -6.64 8.98
CA GLN A 75 7.97 -5.78 10.04
C GLN A 75 6.94 -5.51 11.15
N ARG A 76 5.65 -5.54 10.81
CA ARG A 76 4.56 -5.17 11.73
C ARG A 76 3.45 -6.21 11.71
N THR A 77 3.81 -7.46 11.44
CA THR A 77 2.92 -8.62 11.46
C THR A 77 3.24 -9.49 12.67
N TYR A 78 2.21 -9.90 13.42
CA TYR A 78 2.42 -10.73 14.60
C TYR A 78 3.07 -12.08 14.22
N PRO A 79 4.06 -12.59 14.99
CA PRO A 79 4.65 -13.91 14.73
C PRO A 79 3.64 -15.06 14.76
N GLU A 80 2.54 -14.93 15.50
CA GLU A 80 1.42 -15.88 15.44
C GLU A 80 0.73 -15.87 14.08
N VAL A 81 0.47 -14.70 13.51
CA VAL A 81 -0.14 -14.55 12.18
C VAL A 81 0.76 -15.14 11.12
N ILE A 82 2.06 -14.85 11.16
CA ILE A 82 3.07 -15.43 10.26
C ILE A 82 2.99 -16.96 10.30
N ARG A 83 3.06 -17.57 11.50
CA ARG A 83 2.96 -19.03 11.64
C ARG A 83 1.63 -19.59 11.13
N LYS A 84 0.52 -18.86 11.28
CA LYS A 84 -0.79 -19.26 10.75
C LYS A 84 -0.81 -19.25 9.23
N VAL A 85 -0.36 -18.16 8.59
CA VAL A 85 -0.33 -18.06 7.12
C VAL A 85 0.58 -19.12 6.51
N GLU A 86 1.77 -19.37 7.08
CA GLU A 86 2.67 -20.42 6.59
C GLU A 86 2.02 -21.81 6.64
N LYS A 87 1.38 -22.17 7.78
CA LYS A 87 0.69 -23.46 7.93
C LYS A 87 -0.51 -23.60 6.99
N ILE A 88 -1.28 -22.53 6.80
CA ILE A 88 -2.41 -22.55 5.87
C ILE A 88 -1.89 -22.72 4.44
N THR A 89 -0.83 -22.01 4.06
CA THR A 89 -0.21 -22.14 2.74
C THR A 89 0.35 -23.54 2.49
N GLU A 90 1.02 -24.16 3.47
CA GLU A 90 1.49 -25.55 3.39
C GLU A 90 0.33 -26.52 3.11
N ARG A 91 -0.79 -26.35 3.82
CA ARG A 91 -2.00 -27.18 3.61
C ARG A 91 -2.63 -26.96 2.24
N ILE A 92 -2.68 -25.72 1.75
CA ILE A 92 -3.18 -25.38 0.42
C ILE A 92 -2.29 -26.04 -0.65
N ALA A 93 -0.97 -25.93 -0.51
CA ALA A 93 -0.03 -26.52 -1.46
C ALA A 93 -0.16 -28.05 -1.53
N ASP A 94 -0.28 -28.73 -0.39
CA ASP A 94 -0.45 -30.19 -0.34
C ASP A 94 -1.81 -30.63 -0.90
N ALA A 95 -2.90 -29.98 -0.48
CA ALA A 95 -4.26 -30.31 -0.93
C ALA A 95 -4.43 -30.15 -2.44
N LEU A 96 -3.81 -29.13 -3.04
CA LEU A 96 -3.84 -28.88 -4.48
C LEU A 96 -2.71 -29.60 -5.24
N ARG A 97 -1.87 -30.38 -4.56
CA ARG A 97 -0.71 -31.09 -5.14
C ARG A 97 0.18 -30.19 -5.99
N VAL A 98 0.42 -28.97 -5.51
CA VAL A 98 1.12 -27.93 -6.28
C VAL A 98 2.51 -28.39 -6.70
N THR A 99 2.80 -28.23 -7.99
CA THR A 99 4.12 -28.41 -8.59
C THR A 99 4.43 -27.18 -9.43
N GLY A 100 5.37 -26.35 -8.98
CA GLY A 100 5.65 -25.03 -9.54
C GLY A 100 5.27 -23.90 -8.56
N PRO A 101 4.95 -22.70 -9.09
CA PRO A 101 4.69 -21.52 -8.28
C PRO A 101 3.25 -21.46 -7.75
N LEU A 102 3.10 -20.91 -6.54
CA LEU A 102 1.83 -20.61 -5.88
C LEU A 102 1.96 -19.25 -5.18
N ASN A 103 0.90 -18.43 -5.24
CA ASN A 103 0.75 -17.24 -4.42
C ASN A 103 -0.57 -17.32 -3.66
N VAL A 104 -0.54 -17.06 -2.36
CA VAL A 104 -1.75 -17.04 -1.52
C VAL A 104 -1.86 -15.70 -0.81
N GLN A 105 -3.02 -15.06 -0.91
CA GLN A 105 -3.31 -13.78 -0.28
C GLN A 105 -4.23 -13.97 0.92
N TYR A 106 -3.97 -13.19 1.97
CA TYR A 106 -4.60 -13.31 3.27
C TYR A 106 -5.05 -11.97 3.81
N LEU A 107 -6.16 -12.01 4.55
CA LEU A 107 -6.61 -10.97 5.45
C LEU A 107 -6.20 -11.32 6.88
N ALA A 108 -5.62 -10.35 7.60
CA ALA A 108 -5.24 -10.48 9.01
C ALA A 108 -5.84 -9.36 9.85
N GLN A 109 -6.81 -9.70 10.70
CA GLN A 109 -7.43 -8.78 11.66
C GLN A 109 -7.06 -9.24 13.08
N GLY A 110 -6.10 -8.54 13.70
CA GLY A 110 -5.46 -9.03 14.92
C GLY A 110 -4.72 -10.35 14.64
N THR A 111 -5.14 -11.44 15.29
CA THR A 111 -4.59 -12.79 15.06
C THR A 111 -5.49 -13.67 14.20
N ASN A 112 -6.65 -13.16 13.77
CA ASN A 112 -7.58 -13.88 12.91
C ASN A 112 -7.15 -13.76 11.45
N VAL A 113 -6.96 -14.90 10.78
CA VAL A 113 -6.49 -14.98 9.40
C VAL A 113 -7.59 -15.57 8.51
N LYS A 114 -7.81 -14.99 7.34
CA LYS A 114 -8.70 -15.50 6.29
C LYS A 114 -7.95 -15.54 4.97
N VAL A 115 -8.23 -16.56 4.15
CA VAL A 115 -7.71 -16.64 2.77
C VAL A 115 -8.59 -15.77 1.87
N ILE A 116 -7.97 -14.95 1.03
CA ILE A 116 -8.63 -14.19 -0.04
C ILE A 116 -8.70 -15.07 -1.29
N GLU A 117 -7.53 -15.44 -1.81
CA GLU A 117 -7.38 -16.22 -3.02
C GLU A 117 -6.08 -17.02 -3.02
N ALA A 118 -6.02 -18.04 -3.87
CA ALA A 118 -4.83 -18.84 -4.13
C ALA A 118 -4.61 -18.93 -5.65
N ASN A 119 -3.50 -18.36 -6.11
CA ASN A 119 -3.10 -18.31 -7.51
C ASN A 119 -2.06 -19.41 -7.79
N LEU A 120 -2.45 -20.46 -8.53
CA LEU A 120 -1.57 -21.55 -8.97
C LEU A 120 -0.67 -21.13 -10.14
N ARG A 121 0.05 -20.03 -9.96
CA ARG A 121 0.96 -19.43 -10.94
C ARG A 121 1.93 -18.49 -10.25
N ALA A 122 2.95 -18.02 -10.98
CA ALA A 122 3.79 -16.94 -10.50
C ALA A 122 2.96 -15.66 -10.29
N SER A 123 3.17 -15.00 -9.16
CA SER A 123 2.64 -13.66 -8.91
C SER A 123 3.59 -12.60 -9.47
N ARG A 124 3.14 -11.34 -9.45
CA ARG A 124 3.98 -10.20 -9.84
C ARG A 124 5.09 -9.90 -8.83
N SER A 125 4.98 -10.36 -7.57
CA SER A 125 5.98 -10.14 -6.52
C SER A 125 7.13 -11.14 -6.54
N PHE A 126 7.04 -12.24 -7.29
CA PHE A 126 8.12 -13.24 -7.42
C PHE A 126 9.49 -12.63 -7.78
N PRO A 127 9.62 -11.69 -8.73
CA PRO A 127 10.91 -11.06 -9.04
C PRO A 127 11.47 -10.26 -7.87
N PHE A 128 10.63 -9.52 -7.16
CA PHE A 128 11.02 -8.77 -5.95
C PHE A 128 11.47 -9.73 -4.85
N VAL A 129 10.62 -10.70 -4.48
CA VAL A 129 10.91 -11.72 -3.47
C VAL A 129 12.19 -12.50 -3.80
N SER A 130 12.38 -12.89 -5.07
CA SER A 130 13.56 -13.65 -5.48
C SER A 130 14.86 -12.87 -5.27
N LYS A 131 14.85 -11.58 -5.59
CA LYS A 131 16.00 -10.69 -5.38
C LYS A 131 16.26 -10.47 -3.90
N ILE A 132 15.23 -10.18 -3.11
CA ILE A 132 15.36 -9.93 -1.67
C ILE A 132 15.82 -11.18 -0.94
N CYS A 133 15.32 -12.36 -1.29
CA CYS A 133 15.70 -13.62 -0.65
C CYS A 133 16.99 -14.24 -1.20
N LYS A 134 17.62 -13.63 -2.23
CA LYS A 134 18.77 -14.18 -2.97
C LYS A 134 18.55 -15.62 -3.48
N VAL A 135 17.30 -15.95 -3.81
CA VAL A 135 16.87 -17.28 -4.27
C VAL A 135 16.01 -17.09 -5.50
N ASN A 136 16.36 -17.72 -6.61
CA ASN A 136 15.56 -17.64 -7.83
C ASN A 136 14.34 -18.57 -7.74
N PHE A 137 13.19 -18.03 -7.31
CA PHE A 137 11.97 -18.83 -7.16
C PHE A 137 11.49 -19.39 -8.52
N ILE A 138 11.67 -18.65 -9.61
CA ILE A 138 11.27 -19.12 -10.95
C ILE A 138 12.13 -20.31 -11.40
N GLU A 139 13.44 -20.27 -11.15
CA GLU A 139 14.31 -21.40 -11.46
C GLU A 139 13.92 -22.66 -10.65
N LEU A 140 13.65 -22.50 -9.35
CA LEU A 140 13.16 -23.60 -8.51
C LEU A 140 11.83 -24.15 -9.02
N ALA A 141 10.92 -23.27 -9.42
CA ALA A 141 9.63 -23.65 -9.96
C ALA A 141 9.76 -24.42 -11.27
N MET A 142 10.65 -23.98 -12.18
CA MET A 142 10.93 -24.68 -13.42
C MET A 142 11.55 -26.06 -13.19
N LYS A 143 12.50 -26.17 -12.24
CA LYS A 143 13.05 -27.48 -11.86
C LYS A 143 11.96 -28.41 -11.35
N ALA A 144 11.05 -27.92 -10.48
CA ALA A 144 9.92 -28.71 -10.00
C ALA A 144 8.97 -29.16 -11.11
N ILE A 145 8.62 -28.27 -12.04
CA ILE A 145 7.73 -28.58 -13.18
C ILE A 145 8.35 -29.61 -14.13
N LEU A 146 9.67 -29.54 -14.36
CA LEU A 146 10.41 -30.44 -15.24
C LEU A 146 10.86 -31.74 -14.54
N ASP A 147 10.45 -31.96 -13.29
CA ASP A 147 10.87 -33.09 -12.44
C ASP A 147 12.41 -33.19 -12.29
N VAL A 148 13.10 -32.05 -12.40
CA VAL A 148 14.54 -31.94 -12.12
C VAL A 148 14.73 -31.79 -10.61
N PRO A 149 15.66 -32.54 -9.98
CA PRO A 149 15.93 -32.40 -8.56
C PRO A 149 16.23 -30.95 -8.17
N ALA A 150 15.46 -30.42 -7.20
CA ALA A 150 15.64 -29.10 -6.64
C ALA A 150 15.83 -29.21 -5.13
N ALA A 151 16.85 -28.54 -4.60
CA ALA A 151 17.07 -28.49 -3.16
C ALA A 151 15.93 -27.71 -2.48
N ARG A 152 15.51 -28.19 -1.30
CA ARG A 152 14.58 -27.46 -0.44
C ARG A 152 15.32 -26.32 0.24
N VAL A 153 14.97 -25.09 -0.11
CA VAL A 153 15.51 -23.87 0.49
C VAL A 153 14.77 -23.51 1.78
N GLY A 154 13.48 -23.83 1.87
CA GLY A 154 12.68 -23.55 3.05
C GLY A 154 12.14 -22.12 3.05
N ARG A 155 12.59 -21.28 3.99
CA ARG A 155 12.05 -19.94 4.24
C ARG A 155 13.17 -18.88 4.23
N PRO A 156 13.71 -18.54 3.05
CA PRO A 156 14.93 -17.73 2.93
C PRO A 156 14.80 -16.29 3.45
N TRP A 157 13.59 -15.84 3.77
CA TRP A 157 13.32 -14.50 4.30
C TRP A 157 13.49 -14.37 5.82
N HIS A 158 13.51 -15.48 6.58
CA HIS A 158 13.59 -15.43 8.06
C HIS A 158 14.94 -14.89 8.57
N ASP A 159 16.02 -15.19 7.84
CA ASP A 159 17.39 -14.89 8.26
C ASP A 159 17.97 -13.63 7.59
N LEU A 160 17.11 -12.79 6.99
CA LEU A 160 17.55 -11.53 6.38
C LEU A 160 17.89 -10.50 7.47
N ASP A 161 19.06 -9.88 7.34
CA ASP A 161 19.57 -8.80 8.17
C ASP A 161 19.30 -7.40 7.58
N TYR A 162 18.52 -7.34 6.51
CA TYR A 162 18.05 -6.12 5.85
C TYR A 162 16.57 -6.23 5.48
N VAL A 163 16.00 -5.09 5.08
CA VAL A 163 14.60 -4.98 4.66
C VAL A 163 14.53 -4.57 3.20
N GLY A 164 13.73 -5.30 2.42
CA GLY A 164 13.27 -4.93 1.10
C GLY A 164 11.89 -4.26 1.18
N VAL A 165 11.74 -3.13 0.49
CA VAL A 165 10.45 -2.46 0.28
C VAL A 165 10.20 -2.29 -1.21
N LYS A 166 9.06 -2.76 -1.69
CA LYS A 166 8.55 -2.46 -3.04
C LYS A 166 7.52 -1.36 -2.94
N ALA A 167 7.65 -0.32 -3.77
CA ALA A 167 6.63 0.72 -3.91
C ALA A 167 6.04 0.73 -5.33
N PRO A 168 4.73 0.93 -5.48
CA PRO A 168 4.07 1.05 -6.78
C PRO A 168 4.42 2.38 -7.47
N HIS A 169 4.52 2.37 -8.79
CA HIS A 169 4.65 3.57 -9.61
C HIS A 169 3.35 3.80 -10.39
N PHE A 170 2.89 5.05 -10.41
CA PHE A 170 1.63 5.44 -11.04
C PHE A 170 1.86 6.44 -12.18
N SER A 171 1.00 6.40 -13.19
CA SER A 171 1.07 7.31 -14.35
C SER A 171 -0.07 8.34 -14.38
N PHE A 172 -0.61 8.71 -13.22
CA PHE A 172 -1.72 9.68 -13.12
C PHE A 172 -1.41 11.04 -13.76
N THR A 173 -0.14 11.45 -13.87
CA THR A 173 0.27 12.67 -14.60
C THR A 173 -0.02 12.62 -16.10
N ARG A 174 -0.12 11.41 -16.68
CA ARG A 174 -0.42 11.17 -18.10
C ARG A 174 -1.91 10.88 -18.35
N LEU A 175 -2.67 10.61 -17.30
CA LEU A 175 -4.08 10.25 -17.37
C LEU A 175 -4.94 11.45 -16.95
N GLN A 176 -5.16 12.38 -17.88
CA GLN A 176 -6.01 13.54 -17.65
C GLN A 176 -7.43 13.12 -17.28
N GLY A 177 -8.02 13.76 -16.27
CA GLY A 177 -9.36 13.45 -15.78
C GLY A 177 -9.47 12.19 -14.92
N ALA A 178 -8.41 11.38 -14.81
CA ALA A 178 -8.38 10.26 -13.88
C ALA A 178 -8.22 10.77 -12.45
N ASP A 179 -9.01 10.22 -11.53
CA ASP A 179 -8.89 10.49 -10.11
C ASP A 179 -7.70 9.72 -9.51
N PRO A 180 -6.71 10.40 -8.89
CA PRO A 180 -5.56 9.75 -8.26
C PRO A 180 -5.90 9.09 -6.91
N THR A 181 -6.77 8.08 -6.92
CA THR A 181 -7.16 7.29 -5.75
C THR A 181 -6.79 5.83 -5.91
N LEU A 182 -6.63 5.14 -4.78
CA LEU A 182 -6.39 3.70 -4.74
C LEU A 182 -7.68 2.99 -4.34
N GLY A 183 -7.88 1.79 -4.86
CA GLY A 183 -9.03 0.95 -4.55
C GLY A 183 -8.79 -0.51 -4.84
N VAL A 184 -9.87 -1.27 -4.99
CA VAL A 184 -9.83 -2.72 -5.24
C VAL A 184 -9.42 -3.10 -6.66
N GLU A 185 -9.30 -2.13 -7.56
CA GLU A 185 -8.77 -2.31 -8.91
C GLU A 185 -7.37 -1.71 -9.00
N MET A 186 -6.47 -2.39 -9.70
CA MET A 186 -5.09 -1.97 -9.90
C MET A 186 -5.00 -0.79 -10.86
N ALA A 187 -4.30 0.28 -10.46
CA ALA A 187 -4.03 1.46 -11.26
C ALA A 187 -2.53 1.70 -11.53
N SER A 188 -1.63 1.05 -10.79
CA SER A 188 -0.18 1.19 -10.98
C SER A 188 0.29 0.63 -12.31
N THR A 189 1.36 1.24 -12.86
CA THR A 189 1.94 0.89 -14.16
C THR A 189 3.34 0.29 -14.04
N GLY A 190 3.91 0.28 -12.84
CA GLY A 190 5.22 -0.28 -12.55
C GLY A 190 5.51 -0.31 -11.07
N GLU A 191 6.75 -0.64 -10.73
CA GLU A 191 7.20 -0.78 -9.35
C GLU A 191 8.70 -0.50 -9.23
N VAL A 192 9.12 -0.14 -8.02
CA VAL A 192 10.53 -0.06 -7.62
C VAL A 192 10.73 -0.97 -6.42
N GLY A 193 11.90 -1.60 -6.30
CA GLY A 193 12.31 -2.37 -5.13
C GLY A 193 13.57 -1.78 -4.54
N CYS A 194 13.53 -1.39 -3.27
CA CYS A 194 14.64 -0.78 -2.55
C CYS A 194 15.00 -1.59 -1.31
N LEU A 195 16.28 -1.58 -0.94
CA LEU A 195 16.82 -2.24 0.24
C LEU A 195 17.37 -1.21 1.22
N GLY A 196 17.30 -1.53 2.51
CA GLY A 196 17.90 -0.78 3.59
C GLY A 196 18.21 -1.68 4.77
N ASP A 197 19.10 -1.22 5.65
CA ASP A 197 19.47 -1.95 6.88
C ASP A 197 18.27 -2.09 7.84
N ASP A 198 17.27 -1.21 7.68
CA ASP A 198 15.99 -1.26 8.37
C ASP A 198 14.84 -0.81 7.44
N PHE A 199 13.62 -0.91 7.97
CA PHE A 199 12.40 -0.56 7.26
C PHE A 199 12.40 0.92 6.84
N GLU A 200 12.75 1.82 7.76
CA GLU A 200 12.68 3.26 7.54
C GLU A 200 13.58 3.69 6.37
N GLU A 201 14.78 3.12 6.28
CA GLU A 201 15.69 3.38 5.17
C GLU A 201 15.19 2.82 3.84
N ALA A 202 14.76 1.56 3.82
CA ALA A 202 14.23 0.92 2.61
C ALA A 202 12.97 1.65 2.09
N PHE A 203 12.09 2.04 3.01
CA PHE A 203 10.84 2.74 2.72
C PHE A 203 11.08 4.15 2.17
N LEU A 204 11.97 4.94 2.79
CA LEU A 204 12.30 6.27 2.28
C LEU A 204 12.95 6.19 0.89
N LYS A 205 13.87 5.24 0.65
CA LYS A 205 14.46 5.02 -0.68
C LYS A 205 13.40 4.64 -1.73
N ALA A 206 12.44 3.80 -1.35
CA ALA A 206 11.34 3.40 -2.23
C ALA A 206 10.47 4.61 -2.61
N LEU A 207 10.11 5.46 -1.63
CA LEU A 207 9.36 6.69 -1.90
C LEU A 207 10.12 7.67 -2.79
N ILE A 208 11.41 7.88 -2.55
CA ILE A 208 12.27 8.72 -3.42
C ILE A 208 12.27 8.19 -4.85
N SER A 209 12.38 6.87 -5.00
CA SER A 209 12.46 6.19 -6.29
C SER A 209 11.16 6.26 -7.10
N VAL A 210 10.00 6.42 -6.45
CA VAL A 210 8.71 6.68 -7.12
C VAL A 210 8.39 8.17 -7.27
N GLY A 211 9.31 9.05 -6.90
CA GLY A 211 9.25 10.49 -7.19
C GLY A 211 8.90 11.40 -6.01
N PHE A 212 8.88 10.90 -4.78
CA PHE A 212 8.74 11.77 -3.61
C PHE A 212 9.95 12.71 -3.50
N LYS A 213 9.68 13.96 -3.14
CA LYS A 213 10.69 15.00 -2.97
C LYS A 213 10.83 15.34 -1.50
N PHE A 214 12.09 15.46 -1.07
CA PHE A 214 12.48 15.83 0.28
C PHE A 214 13.44 17.04 0.23
N PRO A 215 13.52 17.87 1.28
CA PRO A 215 12.76 17.79 2.53
C PRO A 215 11.30 18.23 2.36
N ILE A 216 10.41 17.62 3.13
CA ILE A 216 9.00 18.03 3.23
C ILE A 216 8.92 19.06 4.35
N ARG A 217 8.53 20.30 4.05
CA ARG A 217 8.37 21.37 5.04
C ARG A 217 6.91 21.69 5.30
N THR A 218 6.04 21.48 4.31
CA THR A 218 4.61 21.76 4.43
C THR A 218 3.75 20.60 3.95
N VAL A 219 2.70 20.30 4.72
CA VAL A 219 1.75 19.23 4.42
C VAL A 219 0.34 19.80 4.35
N LEU A 220 -0.37 19.52 3.27
CA LEU A 220 -1.81 19.74 3.18
C LEU A 220 -2.57 18.49 3.62
N LEU A 221 -3.39 18.63 4.64
CA LEU A 221 -4.24 17.58 5.21
C LEU A 221 -5.71 17.80 4.84
N SER A 222 -6.26 16.86 4.07
CA SER A 222 -7.70 16.64 4.00
C SER A 222 -7.95 15.20 4.43
N THR A 223 -8.25 15.04 5.71
CA THR A 223 -8.33 13.72 6.35
C THR A 223 -9.76 13.26 6.44
N GLY A 224 -9.89 11.94 6.46
CA GLY A 224 -11.12 11.28 6.14
C GLY A 224 -12.15 11.28 7.27
N THR A 225 -12.60 10.08 7.64
CA THR A 225 -13.51 9.88 8.77
C THR A 225 -12.87 10.30 10.09
N LEU A 226 -13.66 10.41 11.17
CA LEU A 226 -13.12 10.66 12.51
C LEU A 226 -12.08 9.60 12.92
N LYS A 227 -12.29 8.36 12.48
CA LYS A 227 -11.39 7.24 12.72
C LYS A 227 -10.03 7.44 12.05
N ASP A 228 -10.01 7.86 10.78
CA ASP A 228 -8.75 8.16 10.08
C ASP A 228 -7.99 9.32 10.71
N LYS A 229 -8.74 10.33 11.14
CA LYS A 229 -8.21 11.48 11.88
C LYS A 229 -7.51 11.04 13.17
N VAL A 230 -8.17 10.22 13.99
CA VAL A 230 -7.59 9.65 15.21
C VAL A 230 -6.37 8.78 14.89
N ALA A 231 -6.44 7.95 13.84
CA ALA A 231 -5.35 7.08 13.42
C ALA A 231 -4.08 7.84 12.98
N PHE A 232 -4.19 9.12 12.62
CA PHE A 232 -3.06 9.94 12.20
C PHE A 232 -2.51 10.89 13.26
N ILE A 233 -3.14 11.00 14.43
CA ILE A 233 -2.71 11.98 15.45
C ILE A 233 -1.24 11.82 15.83
N GLU A 234 -0.77 10.59 16.03
CA GLU A 234 0.63 10.34 16.37
C GLU A 234 1.57 10.68 15.21
N GLY A 235 1.18 10.37 13.97
CA GLY A 235 1.93 10.79 12.77
C GLY A 235 2.01 12.31 12.63
N ALA A 236 0.91 13.01 12.90
CA ALA A 236 0.86 14.47 12.86
C ALA A 236 1.76 15.11 13.94
N LYS A 237 1.81 14.55 15.16
CA LYS A 237 2.75 15.00 16.20
C LYS A 237 4.20 14.79 15.80
N LEU A 238 4.53 13.66 15.16
CA LEU A 238 5.87 13.41 14.67
C LEU A 238 6.27 14.44 13.61
N PHE A 239 5.41 14.72 12.64
CA PHE A 239 5.63 15.79 11.67
C PHE A 239 5.80 17.17 12.33
N GLU A 240 4.96 17.53 13.31
CA GLU A 240 5.11 18.79 14.06
C GLU A 240 6.46 18.87 14.79
N SER A 241 6.91 17.77 15.40
CA SER A 241 8.21 17.69 16.08
C SER A 241 9.40 17.87 15.14
N LEU A 242 9.22 17.58 13.84
CA LEU A 242 10.20 17.81 12.78
C LEU A 242 10.11 19.23 12.19
N GLY A 243 9.22 20.08 12.71
CA GLY A 243 9.02 21.44 12.22
C GLY A 243 8.23 21.52 10.91
N ILE A 244 7.49 20.46 10.54
CA ILE A 244 6.65 20.44 9.34
C ILE A 244 5.37 21.22 9.61
N GLY A 245 5.12 22.24 8.78
CA GLY A 245 3.93 23.08 8.86
C GLY A 245 2.69 22.42 8.25
N PHE A 246 1.53 22.59 8.89
CA PHE A 246 0.27 22.04 8.41
C PHE A 246 -0.63 23.09 7.77
N PHE A 247 -1.20 22.73 6.62
CA PHE A 247 -2.39 23.32 6.04
C PHE A 247 -3.50 22.27 6.13
N ALA A 248 -4.71 22.66 6.53
CA ALA A 248 -5.77 21.68 6.73
C ALA A 248 -7.14 22.24 6.36
N THR A 249 -7.99 21.39 5.77
CA THR A 249 -9.40 21.73 5.52
C THR A 249 -10.12 21.97 6.85
N GLN A 250 -11.15 22.82 6.87
CA GLN A 250 -11.84 23.29 8.09
C GLN A 250 -12.02 22.20 9.16
N GLY A 251 -12.72 21.11 8.84
CA GLY A 251 -12.98 20.04 9.81
C GLY A 251 -11.76 19.21 10.19
N THR A 252 -10.69 19.21 9.38
CA THR A 252 -9.40 18.61 9.74
C THR A 252 -8.63 19.53 10.70
N ALA A 253 -8.60 20.83 10.42
CA ALA A 253 -7.94 21.83 11.26
C ALA A 253 -8.57 21.91 12.67
N GLU A 254 -9.90 21.92 12.75
CA GLU A 254 -10.64 21.90 14.01
C GLU A 254 -10.27 20.67 14.85
N PHE A 255 -10.16 19.51 14.21
CA PHE A 255 -9.77 18.28 14.89
C PHE A 255 -8.32 18.32 15.37
N LEU A 256 -7.37 18.75 14.53
CA LEU A 256 -5.96 18.88 14.92
C LEU A 256 -5.78 19.82 16.12
N ASN A 257 -6.51 20.95 16.12
CA ASN A 257 -6.46 21.93 17.20
C ASN A 257 -6.93 21.36 18.55
N GLN A 258 -7.90 20.42 18.56
CA GLN A 258 -8.31 19.73 19.79
C GLN A 258 -7.19 18.91 20.43
N TYR A 259 -6.20 18.49 19.64
CA TYR A 259 -5.01 17.76 20.09
C TYR A 259 -3.77 18.66 20.22
N GLY A 260 -3.94 19.98 20.14
CA GLY A 260 -2.87 20.96 20.30
C GLY A 260 -1.97 21.15 19.07
N ILE A 261 -2.30 20.53 17.93
CA ILE A 261 -1.52 20.59 16.69
C ILE A 261 -1.97 21.81 15.89
N LYS A 262 -1.04 22.72 15.59
CA LYS A 262 -1.35 23.96 14.87
C LYS A 262 -1.40 23.72 13.37
N SER A 263 -2.45 24.21 12.72
CA SER A 263 -2.58 24.18 11.26
C SER A 263 -3.21 25.48 10.73
N VAL A 264 -2.80 25.89 9.53
CA VAL A 264 -3.46 26.95 8.78
C VAL A 264 -4.72 26.37 8.13
N VAL A 265 -5.88 26.94 8.45
CA VAL A 265 -7.16 26.57 7.84
C VAL A 265 -7.15 26.95 6.37
N VAL A 266 -7.53 26.03 5.49
CA VAL A 266 -7.68 26.27 4.04
C VAL A 266 -9.09 25.97 3.55
N HIS A 267 -9.53 26.76 2.58
CA HIS A 267 -10.80 26.65 1.91
C HIS A 267 -10.77 25.61 0.77
N TRP A 268 -11.93 25.03 0.47
CA TRP A 268 -12.06 24.03 -0.59
C TRP A 268 -11.80 24.63 -1.99
N PRO A 269 -11.27 23.85 -2.96
CA PRO A 269 -10.97 24.34 -4.30
C PRO A 269 -12.13 25.07 -5.01
N LEU A 270 -13.37 24.64 -4.78
CA LEU A 270 -14.56 25.25 -5.39
C LEU A 270 -15.09 26.48 -4.63
N GLU A 271 -14.52 26.80 -3.47
CA GLU A 271 -14.85 28.03 -2.74
C GLU A 271 -14.03 29.21 -3.26
N ASN A 272 -14.69 30.33 -3.56
CA ASN A 272 -14.03 31.57 -3.96
C ASN A 272 -13.49 32.35 -2.73
N ARG A 273 -12.65 31.68 -1.94
CA ARG A 273 -12.08 32.19 -0.69
C ARG A 273 -10.61 31.78 -0.56
N SER A 274 -9.76 32.71 -0.13
CA SER A 274 -8.35 32.45 0.16
C SER A 274 -8.10 32.42 1.69
N PRO A 275 -7.15 31.60 2.18
CA PRO A 275 -6.29 30.69 1.42
C PRO A 275 -7.03 29.44 0.91
N ASN A 276 -6.90 29.14 -0.37
CA ASN A 276 -7.57 28.01 -1.03
C ASN A 276 -6.60 26.83 -1.23
N ALA A 277 -7.05 25.60 -0.97
CA ALA A 277 -6.22 24.40 -1.10
C ALA A 277 -5.62 24.23 -2.50
N GLY A 278 -6.42 24.49 -3.55
CA GLY A 278 -5.96 24.42 -4.93
C GLY A 278 -4.94 25.50 -5.26
N GLU A 279 -5.17 26.75 -4.84
CA GLU A 279 -4.21 27.86 -5.06
C GLU A 279 -2.85 27.58 -4.42
N LEU A 280 -2.83 27.02 -3.20
CA LEU A 280 -1.59 26.71 -2.49
C LEU A 280 -0.78 25.63 -3.20
N ILE A 281 -1.45 24.63 -3.79
CA ILE A 281 -0.80 23.59 -4.60
C ILE A 281 -0.21 24.20 -5.88
N GLU A 282 -0.98 25.02 -6.59
CA GLU A 282 -0.53 25.70 -7.83
C GLU A 282 0.68 26.59 -7.58
N GLN A 283 0.68 27.32 -6.45
CA GLN A 283 1.77 28.18 -6.01
C GLN A 283 2.97 27.40 -5.44
N ARG A 284 2.92 26.06 -5.41
CA ARG A 284 3.95 25.19 -4.82
C ARG A 284 4.30 25.54 -3.37
N LYS A 285 3.29 25.98 -2.59
CA LYS A 285 3.43 26.24 -1.15
C LYS A 285 3.25 24.97 -0.30
N ILE A 286 2.82 23.88 -0.92
CA ILE A 286 2.61 22.57 -0.32
C ILE A 286 3.65 21.59 -0.87
N ASP A 287 4.40 20.93 0.01
CA ASP A 287 5.40 19.93 -0.38
C ASP A 287 4.83 18.51 -0.41
N LEU A 288 3.78 18.23 0.35
CA LEU A 288 3.10 16.93 0.40
C LEU A 288 1.59 17.14 0.59
N VAL A 289 0.78 16.39 -0.15
CA VAL A 289 -0.66 16.30 0.07
C VAL A 289 -1.00 14.94 0.69
N ILE A 290 -1.72 14.94 1.80
CA ILE A 290 -2.32 13.75 2.39
C ILE A 290 -3.84 13.94 2.32
N ASN A 291 -4.47 13.18 1.43
CA ASN A 291 -5.90 13.24 1.15
C ASN A 291 -6.52 11.87 1.35
N ILE A 292 -7.15 11.64 2.50
CA ILE A 292 -7.78 10.34 2.81
C ILE A 292 -9.27 10.42 2.46
N PRO A 293 -9.73 9.78 1.38
CA PRO A 293 -11.14 9.81 0.98
C PRO A 293 -12.02 9.12 2.02
N LYS A 294 -13.23 9.64 2.31
CA LYS A 294 -14.11 9.10 3.37
C LYS A 294 -15.16 8.15 2.82
N ASN A 295 -15.67 8.44 1.63
CA ASN A 295 -16.75 7.71 0.98
C ASN A 295 -16.86 8.06 -0.52
N PHE A 296 -17.75 7.38 -1.23
CA PHE A 296 -18.05 7.63 -2.63
C PHE A 296 -19.14 8.72 -2.83
N GLN A 297 -19.35 9.65 -1.89
CA GLN A 297 -20.39 10.67 -2.00
C GLN A 297 -20.02 11.81 -2.97
N GLU A 298 -21.01 12.37 -3.68
CA GLU A 298 -20.85 13.34 -4.79
C GLU A 298 -20.07 14.62 -4.46
N THR A 299 -20.11 15.11 -3.21
CA THR A 299 -19.35 16.30 -2.77
C THR A 299 -17.88 15.99 -2.46
N GLU A 300 -17.58 14.80 -1.94
CA GLU A 300 -16.20 14.29 -1.79
C GLU A 300 -15.58 13.96 -3.15
N LEU A 301 -16.41 13.50 -4.09
CA LEU A 301 -16.01 13.22 -5.48
C LEU A 301 -15.56 14.46 -6.26
N THR A 302 -15.84 15.68 -5.78
CA THR A 302 -15.47 16.92 -6.48
C THR A 302 -14.32 17.66 -5.81
N ASN A 303 -14.47 18.15 -4.57
CA ASN A 303 -13.43 18.96 -3.94
C ASN A 303 -12.14 18.17 -3.64
N ASP A 304 -12.26 16.99 -3.05
CA ASP A 304 -11.08 16.15 -2.77
C ASP A 304 -10.46 15.63 -4.07
N TYR A 305 -11.26 15.32 -5.09
CA TYR A 305 -10.77 15.04 -6.44
C TYR A 305 -9.90 16.18 -6.96
N TYR A 306 -10.36 17.44 -6.88
CA TYR A 306 -9.56 18.58 -7.33
C TYR A 306 -8.24 18.73 -6.56
N ILE A 307 -8.24 18.48 -5.24
CA ILE A 307 -7.01 18.48 -4.44
C ILE A 307 -6.03 17.41 -4.94
N ARG A 308 -6.48 16.16 -5.08
CA ARG A 308 -5.64 15.05 -5.55
C ARG A 308 -5.13 15.29 -6.97
N ARG A 309 -6.03 15.74 -7.86
CA ARG A 309 -5.72 15.99 -9.26
C ARG A 309 -4.69 17.10 -9.41
N LYS A 310 -4.88 18.24 -8.73
CA LYS A 310 -3.90 19.33 -8.70
C LYS A 310 -2.57 18.90 -8.10
N ALA A 311 -2.56 18.08 -7.04
CA ALA A 311 -1.31 17.58 -6.46
C ALA A 311 -0.48 16.86 -7.51
N VAL A 312 -1.09 15.92 -8.23
CA VAL A 312 -0.41 15.18 -9.30
C VAL A 312 -0.02 16.08 -10.47
N ASP A 313 -0.91 16.97 -10.93
CA ASP A 313 -0.65 17.85 -12.08
C ASP A 313 0.53 18.81 -11.85
N PHE A 314 0.72 19.26 -10.60
CA PHE A 314 1.83 20.13 -10.22
C PHE A 314 3.07 19.35 -9.72
N GLY A 315 3.01 18.02 -9.75
CA GLY A 315 4.11 17.14 -9.32
C GLY A 315 4.41 17.23 -7.83
N ILE A 316 3.38 17.47 -7.02
CA ILE A 316 3.43 17.42 -5.56
C ILE A 316 3.07 15.98 -5.13
N PRO A 317 3.92 15.31 -4.32
CA PRO A 317 3.62 13.99 -3.79
C PRO A 317 2.24 13.92 -3.12
N LEU A 318 1.55 12.81 -3.33
CA LEU A 318 0.20 12.56 -2.84
C LEU A 318 0.16 11.23 -2.09
N LEU A 319 -0.40 11.24 -0.88
CA LEU A 319 -0.74 10.04 -0.12
C LEU A 319 -2.26 9.99 0.10
N THR A 320 -2.86 8.88 -0.31
CA THR A 320 -4.29 8.60 -0.13
C THR A 320 -4.57 7.50 0.88
N ASN A 321 -3.52 6.97 1.51
CA ASN A 321 -3.61 5.90 2.50
C ASN A 321 -3.00 6.35 3.83
N ILE A 322 -3.75 6.10 4.91
CA ILE A 322 -3.36 6.56 6.25
C ILE A 322 -2.18 5.77 6.84
N GLN A 323 -2.03 4.50 6.47
CA GLN A 323 -0.91 3.68 6.94
C GLN A 323 0.40 4.19 6.34
N LEU A 324 0.42 4.50 5.04
CA LEU A 324 1.58 5.12 4.38
C LEU A 324 1.94 6.47 5.01
N ALA A 325 0.94 7.32 5.28
CA ALA A 325 1.17 8.61 5.94
C ALA A 325 1.83 8.45 7.31
N ASN A 326 1.36 7.50 8.13
CA ASN A 326 1.97 7.17 9.42
C ASN A 326 3.39 6.58 9.25
N ARG A 327 3.61 5.69 8.27
CA ARG A 327 4.94 5.13 7.99
C ARG A 327 5.93 6.23 7.60
N LEU A 328 5.50 7.21 6.80
CA LEU A 328 6.31 8.34 6.40
C LEU A 328 6.71 9.21 7.60
N ALA A 329 5.76 9.55 8.46
CA ALA A 329 6.02 10.32 9.68
C ALA A 329 7.01 9.61 10.62
N GLU A 330 6.84 8.30 10.83
CA GLU A 330 7.76 7.52 11.64
C GLU A 330 9.14 7.36 10.99
N SER A 331 9.22 7.22 9.66
CA SER A 331 10.51 7.06 8.98
C SER A 331 11.31 8.36 9.01
N LEU A 332 10.65 9.50 8.79
CA LEU A 332 11.29 10.81 8.85
C LEU A 332 11.70 11.22 10.27
N SER A 333 11.04 10.71 11.32
CA SER A 333 11.44 10.99 12.70
C SER A 333 12.65 10.18 13.14
N ARG A 334 12.98 9.10 12.42
CA ARG A 334 14.07 8.18 12.76
C ARG A 334 15.29 8.33 11.85
N LYS A 335 15.10 8.67 10.57
CA LYS A 335 16.17 8.81 9.58
C LYS A 335 16.10 10.13 8.84
N GLN A 336 17.26 10.73 8.62
CA GLN A 336 17.40 11.84 7.70
C GLN A 336 17.62 11.30 6.29
N VAL A 337 16.96 11.93 5.31
CA VAL A 337 17.06 11.51 3.90
C VAL A 337 18.50 11.64 3.36
N LEU A 338 19.29 12.56 3.91
CA LEU A 338 20.70 12.75 3.55
C LEU A 338 21.61 11.61 4.01
N ASP A 339 21.18 10.84 5.03
CA ASP A 339 21.96 9.75 5.63
C ASP A 339 21.62 8.38 5.02
N LEU A 340 20.76 8.34 4.00
CA LEU A 340 20.36 7.09 3.36
C LEU A 340 21.54 6.53 2.53
N GLY A 341 22.11 5.42 2.98
CA GLY A 341 23.26 4.79 2.33
C GLY A 341 22.89 4.16 0.99
N ILE A 342 23.85 4.11 0.05
CA ILE A 342 23.71 3.33 -1.18
C ILE A 342 24.66 2.14 -1.08
N LYS A 343 24.10 0.94 -1.25
CA LYS A 343 24.84 -0.32 -1.24
C LYS A 343 24.40 -1.15 -2.43
N GLU A 344 25.33 -1.93 -2.99
CA GLU A 344 25.02 -2.93 -4.00
C GLU A 344 24.23 -4.09 -3.38
N LEU A 345 23.42 -4.79 -4.17
CA LEU A 345 22.60 -5.91 -3.68
C LEU A 345 23.43 -7.02 -3.03
N GLN A 346 24.67 -7.23 -3.51
CA GLN A 346 25.60 -8.23 -3.01
C GLN A 346 26.26 -7.85 -1.67
N ALA A 347 26.20 -6.57 -1.29
CA ALA A 347 26.76 -6.07 -0.04
C ALA A 347 25.80 -6.21 1.15
N TYR A 348 24.51 -6.40 0.85
CA TYR A 348 23.52 -6.92 1.80
C TYR A 348 23.61 -8.43 1.87
#